data_AF-A0A948UR52-F1
#
_entry.id   AF-A0A948UR52-F1
#
_cell.length_a   1.000
_cell.length_b   1.000
_cell.length_c   1.000
_cell.angle_alpha   90.00
_cell.angle_beta   90.00
_cell.angle_gamma   90.00
#
_symmetry.space_group_name_H-M   'P 1'
#
loop_
_entity.id
_entity.type
_entity.pdbx_description
1 polymer ?
#
loop_
_entity_poly.entity_id
_entity_poly.type
_entity_poly.pdbx_seq_one_letter_code
_entity_poly.pdbx_strand_id
1 'polypeptide(L)' 'MLVCDCNEVDFDAVKAAVKKHGNDLKAIMDETDAGTTCECCLEDECDKVDLPLHAAIKRALEEV' A
#
# COMPACT_ATOMS: atom_id res chain seq x y z
N MET A 1 8.82 -2.55 -5.95
CA MET A 1 7.51 -2.54 -6.62
C MET A 1 6.79 -1.32 -6.12
N LEU A 2 6.37 -0.44 -7.03
CA LEU A 2 5.65 0.78 -6.71
C LEU A 2 4.21 0.44 -6.34
N VAL A 3 3.73 0.98 -5.21
CA VAL A 3 2.37 0.76 -4.69
C VAL A 3 1.54 2.04 -4.77
N CYS A 4 2.15 3.21 -4.62
CA CYS A 4 1.50 4.50 -4.85
C CYS A 4 2.47 5.45 -5.54
N ASP A 5 2.17 5.84 -6.78
CA ASP A 5 2.97 6.82 -7.53
C ASP A 5 2.88 8.23 -6.92
N CYS A 6 1.69 8.65 -6.52
CA CYS A 6 1.46 10.03 -6.05
C CYS A 6 2.25 10.42 -4.80
N ASN A 7 2.56 9.45 -3.94
CA ASN A 7 3.30 9.65 -2.69
C ASN A 7 4.59 8.80 -2.66
N GLU A 8 5.04 8.32 -3.83
CA GLU A 8 6.26 7.53 -4.00
C GLU A 8 6.40 6.35 -3.00
N VAL A 9 5.29 5.64 -2.76
CA VAL A 9 5.23 4.54 -1.80
C VAL A 9 5.58 3.23 -2.49
N ASP A 10 6.61 2.56 -2.00
CA ASP A 10 6.99 1.23 -2.44
C ASP A 10 6.44 0.11 -1.53
N PHE A 11 6.57 -1.12 -2.00
CA PHE A 11 6.14 -2.31 -1.28
C PHE A 11 6.86 -2.50 0.06
N ASP A 12 8.12 -2.07 0.20
CA ASP A 12 8.88 -2.25 1.43
C ASP A 12 8.34 -1.34 2.55
N ALA A 13 7.93 -0.11 2.19
CA ALA A 13 7.20 0.79 3.09
C ALA A 13 5.87 0.18 3.54
N VAL A 14 5.08 -0.37 2.61
CA VAL A 14 3.81 -1.05 2.95
C VAL A 14 4.05 -2.27 3.84
N LYS A 15 5.06 -3.08 3.55
CA LYS A 15 5.42 -4.25 4.35
C LYS A 15 5.83 -3.87 5.77
N ALA A 16 6.57 -2.77 5.94
CA ALA A 16 6.94 -2.25 7.26
C ALA A 16 5.71 -1.80 8.06
N ALA A 17 4.78 -1.08 7.42
CA ALA A 17 3.52 -0.66 8.05
C ALA A 17 2.64 -1.87 8.42
N VAL A 18 2.51 -2.86 7.53
CA VAL A 18 1.78 -4.11 7.79
C VAL A 18 2.38 -4.89 8.97
N LYS A 19 3.71 -4.93 9.10
CA LYS A 19 4.36 -5.57 10.25
C LYS A 19 4.00 -4.91 11.59
N LYS A 20 3.69 -3.61 11.59
CA LYS A 20 3.37 -2.81 12.78
C LYS A 20 1.87 -2.76 13.06
N HIS A 21 1.04 -2.73 12.02
CA HIS A 21 -0.39 -2.46 12.10
C HIS A 21 -1.27 -3.65 11.67
N GLY A 22 -0.67 -4.75 11.20
CA GLY A 22 -1.41 -5.92 10.72
C GLY A 22 -2.20 -5.60 9.45
N ASN A 23 -3.50 -5.87 9.49
CA ASN A 23 -4.42 -5.62 8.36
C ASN A 23 -5.26 -4.34 8.55
N ASP A 24 -4.80 -3.40 9.38
CA ASP A 24 -5.48 -2.12 9.57
C ASP A 24 -5.15 -1.19 8.39
N LEU A 25 -6.01 -1.22 7.37
CA LEU A 25 -5.87 -0.40 6.16
C LEU A 25 -5.69 1.08 6.50
N LYS A 26 -6.47 1.61 7.45
CA LYS A 26 -6.42 3.03 7.79
C LYS A 26 -5.07 3.38 8.43
N ALA A 27 -4.60 2.57 9.37
CA ALA A 27 -3.30 2.81 10.00
C ALA A 27 -2.14 2.70 8.98
N ILE A 28 -2.24 1.80 8.00
CA ILE A 28 -1.25 1.66 6.93
C ILE A 28 -1.26 2.89 6.00
N MET A 29 -2.43 3.38 5.63
CA MET A 29 -2.57 4.61 4.83
C MET A 29 -2.06 5.84 5.59
N ASP A 30 -2.38 5.96 6.88
CA ASP A 30 -1.92 7.06 7.73
C ASP A 30 -0.39 7.07 7.94
N GLU A 31 0.28 5.89 7.91
CA GLU A 31 1.74 5.81 8.05
C GLU A 31 2.50 5.97 6.72
N THR A 32 1.91 5.52 5.61
CA THR A 32 2.58 5.51 4.29
C THR A 32 2.14 6.62 3.36
N ASP A 33 1.07 7.36 3.70
CA ASP A 33 0.34 8.27 2.83
C ASP A 33 -0.23 7.60 1.55
N ALA A 34 -0.15 6.27 1.40
CA ALA A 34 -0.71 5.59 0.23
C ALA A 34 -2.23 5.79 0.17
N GLY A 35 -2.74 6.17 -1.01
CA GLY A 35 -4.18 6.34 -1.23
C GLY A 35 -4.80 7.61 -0.65
N THR A 36 -4.00 8.59 -0.20
CA THR A 36 -4.53 9.87 0.34
C THR A 36 -4.65 10.97 -0.71
N THR A 37 -4.03 10.79 -1.89
CA THR A 37 -3.97 11.82 -2.95
C THR A 37 -4.99 11.60 -4.08
N CYS A 38 -4.86 10.50 -4.83
CA CYS A 38 -5.75 10.21 -5.97
C CYS A 38 -6.62 8.97 -5.77
N GLU A 39 -6.42 8.24 -4.67
CA GLU A 39 -7.14 7.01 -4.31
C GLU A 39 -7.05 5.84 -5.32
N CYS A 40 -6.45 6.02 -6.50
CA CYS A 40 -6.31 5.01 -7.56
C CYS A 40 -5.67 3.70 -7.08
N CYS A 41 -4.62 3.78 -6.25
CA CYS A 41 -3.97 2.57 -5.72
C CYS A 41 -4.85 1.78 -4.74
N LEU A 42 -6.00 2.30 -4.31
CA LEU A 42 -6.97 1.56 -3.49
C LEU A 42 -7.83 0.62 -4.34
N GLU A 43 -8.00 0.92 -5.64
CA GLU A 43 -8.77 0.12 -6.57
C GLU A 43 -7.97 -1.10 -7.09
N ASP A 44 -8.68 -2.02 -7.76
CA ASP A 44 -8.10 -3.24 -8.34
C ASP A 44 -7.17 -2.95 -9.53
N GLU A 45 -7.42 -1.84 -10.23
CA GLU A 45 -6.68 -1.44 -11.42
C GLU A 45 -6.18 -0.01 -11.27
N CYS A 46 -4.85 0.14 -11.22
CA CYS A 46 -4.22 1.46 -11.26
C CYS A 46 -3.00 1.44 -12.17
N ASP A 47 -3.10 2.09 -13.33
CA ASP A 47 -2.10 2.05 -14.41
C ASP A 47 -0.75 2.75 -14.06
N LYS A 48 -0.64 3.29 -12.84
CA LYS A 48 0.53 4.03 -12.37
C LYS A 48 1.42 3.23 -11.44
N VAL A 49 1.01 2.03 -11.02
CA VAL A 49 1.67 1.28 -9.95
C VAL A 49 1.90 -0.17 -10.40
N ASP A 50 2.92 -0.81 -9.83
CA ASP A 50 3.21 -2.22 -10.12
C ASP A 50 2.24 -3.15 -9.37
N LEU A 51 1.77 -2.71 -8.21
CA LEU A 51 0.95 -3.50 -7.30
C LEU A 51 0.00 -2.57 -6.54
N PRO A 52 -1.33 -2.69 -6.70
CA PRO A 52 -2.28 -1.92 -5.91
C PRO A 52 -2.12 -2.13 -4.39
N LEU A 53 -2.52 -1.13 -3.59
CA LEU A 53 -2.33 -1.12 -2.14
C LEU A 53 -2.99 -2.31 -1.46
N HIS A 54 -4.23 -2.67 -1.82
CA HIS A 54 -4.91 -3.81 -1.22
C HIS A 54 -4.15 -5.14 -1.49
N ALA A 55 -3.60 -5.30 -2.70
CA ALA A 55 -2.83 -6.48 -3.09
C ALA A 55 -1.44 -6.49 -2.41
N ALA A 56 -0.81 -5.32 -2.26
CA ALA A 56 0.41 -5.13 -1.50
C ALA A 56 0.24 -5.50 -0.03
N ILE A 57 -0.84 -5.04 0.61
CA ILE A 57 -1.16 -5.37 2.01
C ILE A 57 -1.37 -6.88 2.17
N LYS A 58 -2.18 -7.50 1.29
CA LYS A 58 -2.44 -8.94 1.32
C LYS A 58 -1.15 -9.74 1.19
N ARG A 59 -0.30 -9.40 0.21
CA ARG A 59 0.99 -10.05 0.01
C ARG A 59 1.92 -9.86 1.21
N ALA A 60 1.98 -8.65 1.78
CA ALA A 60 2.80 -8.38 2.95
C ALA A 60 2.37 -9.24 4.15
N LEU A 61 1.07 -9.44 4.37
CA LEU A 61 0.53 -10.31 5.43
C LEU A 61 0.93 -11.78 5.27
N GLU A 62 1.11 -12.27 4.04
CA GLU A 62 1.58 -13.64 3.76
C GLU A 62 3.09 -13.80 4.00
N GLU A 63 3.85 -12.70 3.99
CA GLU A 63 5.31 -12.67 4.18
C GLU A 63 5.74 -12.31 5.63
N VAL A 64 4.79 -12.11 6.55
CA VAL A 64 5.05 -11.75 7.98
C VAL A 64 5.20 -12.99 8.86
#